data_AF-A0A7W4NQC2-F1
#
_entry.id   AF-A0A7W4NQC2-F1
#
_cell.length_a   1.000
_cell.length_b   1.000
_cell.length_c   1.000
_cell.angle_alpha   90.00
_cell.angle_beta   90.00
_cell.angle_gamma   90.00
#
_symmetry.space_group_name_H-M   'P 1'
#
loop_
_entity.id
_entity.type
_entity.pdbx_description
1 polymer ?
#
loop_
_entity_poly.entity_id
_entity_poly.type
_entity_poly.pdbx_seq_one_letter_code
_entity_poly.pdbx_strand_id
1 'polypeptide(L)'
;MSRKVALTASRTLTMMAPLAFLVACAPRYPSPHAARTPSAQYAAGQGGLVVDEHVPDFASRNFEPFNRQDAAAIAMREWRLFGQPVDDDDPELRPEAQSASVKPERMPGLWQRIGEYWWIGQDPGESEVAWTGKHDTTGAVTDYVHDATFAWSAAFISYVMRVAGANDRFAYSPNHSTYINAAASGTESGVRAHDPATYAPALGDLICVGRAASKSVRFADLPTRYGFPAHCGIVVATGQNGQPFGRQISIIGGNVDDAVALTHVPVGPDGRLADAAGHSYDPRYPWCVVLQVLYDADAEPATDQ
;
A
#
# COMPACT_ATOMS: atom_id res chain seq x y z
N MET A 1 -18.01 -67.31 61.28
CA MET A 1 -17.12 -66.80 62.34
C MET A 1 -16.40 -65.55 61.81
N SER A 2 -16.45 -64.48 62.60
CA SER A 2 -15.62 -63.27 62.60
C SER A 2 -15.60 -62.29 61.42
N ARG A 3 -16.09 -61.10 61.77
CA ARG A 3 -15.99 -59.78 61.12
C ARG A 3 -14.58 -59.42 60.64
N LYS A 4 -14.50 -58.55 59.62
CA LYS A 4 -13.76 -57.28 59.69
C LYS A 4 -14.33 -56.26 58.69
N VAL A 5 -14.70 -55.10 59.25
CA VAL A 5 -15.03 -53.86 58.54
C VAL A 5 -13.73 -53.17 58.16
N ALA A 6 -13.67 -52.55 56.99
CA ALA A 6 -12.68 -51.52 56.67
C ALA A 6 -13.35 -50.40 55.86
N LEU A 7 -13.55 -49.26 56.51
CA LEU A 7 -13.75 -47.94 55.90
C LEU A 7 -12.38 -47.41 55.47
N THR A 8 -12.31 -46.74 54.30
CA THR A 8 -11.43 -45.60 53.91
C THR A 8 -11.22 -45.66 52.40
N ALA A 9 -11.17 -44.60 51.59
CA ALA A 9 -11.41 -43.17 51.73
C ALA A 9 -11.55 -42.66 50.27
N SER A 10 -12.57 -41.87 49.97
CA SER A 10 -12.69 -41.22 48.65
C SER A 10 -11.64 -40.13 48.55
N ARG A 11 -10.71 -40.23 47.60
CA ARG A 11 -9.86 -39.13 47.16
C ARG A 11 -10.36 -38.66 45.80
N THR A 12 -11.26 -37.69 45.81
CA THR A 12 -11.57 -36.89 44.63
C THR A 12 -10.34 -36.05 44.33
N LEU A 13 -9.59 -36.42 43.29
CA LEU A 13 -8.45 -35.65 42.81
C LEU A 13 -9.02 -34.50 41.97
N THR A 14 -9.25 -33.35 42.60
CA THR A 14 -9.62 -32.12 41.88
C THR A 14 -8.36 -31.61 41.18
N MET A 15 -8.21 -31.96 39.90
CA MET A 15 -7.14 -31.46 39.04
C MET A 15 -7.50 -30.02 38.63
N MET A 16 -7.10 -29.03 39.44
CA MET A 16 -7.08 -27.63 38.98
C MET A 16 -5.93 -27.49 37.98
N ALA A 17 -6.25 -27.52 36.69
CA ALA A 17 -5.35 -27.05 35.65
C ALA A 17 -5.22 -25.52 35.76
N PRO A 18 -4.01 -24.95 35.81
CA PRO A 18 -3.86 -23.51 35.69
C PRO A 18 -4.13 -23.15 34.22
N LEU A 19 -5.27 -22.52 33.93
CA LEU A 19 -5.41 -21.71 32.72
C LEU A 19 -4.40 -20.56 32.83
N ALA A 20 -3.21 -20.75 32.27
CA ALA A 20 -2.34 -19.65 31.95
C ALA A 20 -3.02 -18.86 30.83
N PHE A 21 -3.74 -17.80 31.20
CA PHE A 21 -4.22 -16.79 30.27
C PHE A 21 -2.99 -16.13 29.66
N LEU A 22 -2.58 -16.57 28.47
CA LEU A 22 -1.79 -15.77 27.55
C LEU A 22 -2.67 -14.59 27.16
N VAL A 23 -2.63 -13.52 27.94
CA VAL A 23 -3.12 -12.22 27.50
C VAL A 23 -2.19 -11.79 26.39
N ALA A 24 -2.51 -12.16 25.15
CA ALA A 24 -1.93 -11.48 24.00
C ALA A 24 -2.28 -10.00 24.18
N CYS A 25 -1.26 -9.16 24.38
CA CYS A 25 -1.45 -7.72 24.47
C CYS A 25 -2.03 -7.26 23.13
N ALA A 26 -3.35 -7.08 23.06
CA ALA A 26 -3.94 -6.37 21.95
C ALA A 26 -3.28 -4.98 21.88
N PRO A 27 -2.94 -4.49 20.67
CA PRO A 27 -2.37 -3.16 20.52
C PRO A 27 -3.31 -2.13 21.16
N ARG A 28 -2.72 -1.16 21.88
CA ARG A 28 -3.45 -0.09 22.54
C ARG A 28 -3.41 1.14 21.66
N TYR A 29 -4.59 1.68 21.35
CA TYR A 29 -4.77 2.90 20.58
C TYR A 29 -5.38 4.00 21.47
N PRO A 30 -4.94 5.27 21.37
CA PRO A 30 -3.69 5.69 20.73
C PRO A 30 -2.46 5.13 21.44
N SER A 31 -1.37 4.92 20.68
CA SER A 31 -0.05 4.64 21.27
C SER A 31 0.44 5.85 22.09
N PRO A 32 1.10 5.61 23.25
CA PRO A 32 1.60 6.69 24.09
C PRO A 32 2.77 7.45 23.46
N HIS A 33 3.44 6.85 22.47
CA HIS A 33 4.59 7.41 21.76
C HIS A 33 4.40 7.22 20.25
N ALA A 34 4.95 8.13 19.47
CA ALA A 34 5.03 7.98 18.03
C ALA A 34 5.85 6.73 17.67
N ALA A 35 5.38 5.99 16.67
CA ALA A 35 6.08 4.86 16.10
C ALA A 35 7.41 5.33 15.48
N ARG A 36 8.36 4.40 15.43
CA ARG A 36 9.63 4.62 14.75
C ARG A 36 9.59 3.87 13.43
N THR A 37 9.77 4.56 12.31
CA THR A 37 9.80 3.95 10.96
C THR A 37 11.25 3.87 10.46
N PRO A 38 11.58 2.91 9.57
CA PRO A 38 12.93 2.83 9.02
C PRO A 38 13.22 4.07 8.16
N SER A 39 14.39 4.70 8.38
CA SER A 39 14.84 5.86 7.60
C SER A 39 15.70 5.48 6.39
N ALA A 40 15.67 6.28 5.32
CA ALA A 40 16.60 6.27 4.19
C ALA A 40 16.64 4.96 3.38
N GLN A 41 15.48 4.30 3.23
CA GLN A 41 15.39 2.94 2.68
C GLN A 41 15.91 2.80 1.24
N TYR A 42 15.94 3.90 0.47
CA TYR A 42 16.26 3.89 -0.95
C TYR A 42 17.69 4.37 -1.28
N ALA A 43 18.19 5.43 -0.63
CA ALA A 43 19.46 6.04 -1.00
C ALA A 43 20.71 5.32 -0.45
N ALA A 44 20.62 4.62 0.69
CA ALA A 44 21.77 4.02 1.38
C ALA A 44 21.53 2.63 2.00
N GLY A 45 20.39 2.00 1.74
CA GLY A 45 19.92 0.78 2.43
C GLY A 45 19.10 1.09 3.68
N GLN A 46 18.54 0.07 4.35
CA GLN A 46 17.68 0.31 5.51
C GLN A 46 18.45 0.97 6.66
N GLY A 47 18.19 2.26 6.88
CA GLY A 47 18.70 3.00 8.03
C GLY A 47 17.99 2.61 9.32
N GLY A 48 18.37 3.25 10.42
CA GLY A 48 17.78 2.99 11.72
C GLY A 48 16.30 3.36 11.78
N LEU A 49 15.59 2.82 12.77
CA LEU A 49 14.23 3.27 13.07
C LEU A 49 14.28 4.67 13.70
N VAL A 50 13.54 5.64 13.18
CA VAL A 50 13.48 7.02 13.70
C VAL A 50 12.03 7.48 13.86
N VAL A 51 11.79 8.42 14.76
CA VAL A 51 10.51 9.15 14.76
C VAL A 51 10.57 10.11 13.58
N ASP A 52 9.59 10.03 12.70
CA ASP A 52 9.50 10.92 11.55
C ASP A 52 8.61 12.12 11.89
N GLU A 53 9.22 13.31 11.90
CA GLU A 53 8.56 14.58 12.24
C GLU A 53 7.61 15.10 11.14
N HIS A 54 7.64 14.52 9.94
CA HIS A 54 6.71 14.83 8.86
C HIS A 54 5.39 14.06 8.98
N VAL A 55 5.30 13.06 9.87
CA VAL A 55 4.10 12.26 10.07
C VAL A 55 3.23 12.86 11.19
N PRO A 56 1.98 13.24 10.91
CA PRO A 56 1.09 13.76 11.94
C PRO A 56 0.86 12.77 13.08
N ASP A 57 0.67 13.31 14.29
CA ASP A 57 0.45 12.53 15.52
C ASP A 57 -0.65 11.48 15.41
N PHE A 58 -1.75 11.78 14.71
CA PHE A 58 -2.86 10.84 14.58
C PHE A 58 -2.47 9.56 13.84
N ALA A 59 -1.50 9.66 12.92
CA ALA A 59 -0.98 8.55 12.13
C ALA A 59 0.22 7.91 12.83
N SER A 60 1.19 8.69 13.30
CA SER A 60 2.40 8.13 13.92
C SER A 60 2.13 7.42 15.25
N ARG A 61 1.08 7.81 15.97
CA ARG A 61 0.66 7.14 17.22
C ARG A 61 -0.51 6.19 17.03
N ASN A 62 -1.01 6.01 15.80
CA ASN A 62 -2.25 5.27 15.49
C ASN A 62 -3.37 5.63 16.47
N PHE A 63 -4.04 6.76 16.27
CA PHE A 63 -5.19 7.11 17.11
C PHE A 63 -6.31 6.06 16.99
N GLU A 64 -6.44 5.48 15.79
CA GLU A 64 -7.24 4.30 15.50
C GLU A 64 -6.37 3.17 14.92
N PRO A 65 -6.86 1.91 14.90
CA PRO A 65 -6.15 0.80 14.28
C PRO A 65 -5.86 1.06 12.80
N PHE A 66 -4.71 0.59 12.31
CA PHE A 66 -4.42 0.59 10.88
C PHE A 66 -5.37 -0.36 10.17
N ASN A 67 -6.39 0.18 9.49
CA ASN A 67 -7.45 -0.62 8.92
C ASN A 67 -7.59 -0.45 7.40
N ARG A 68 -8.17 -1.48 6.78
CA ARG A 68 -8.31 -1.62 5.34
C ARG A 68 -9.22 -0.55 4.73
N GLN A 69 -10.32 -0.22 5.41
CA GLN A 69 -11.29 0.77 4.97
C GLN A 69 -10.64 2.17 4.85
N ASP A 70 -9.81 2.54 5.82
CA ASP A 70 -9.17 3.86 5.83
C ASP A 70 -8.14 4.03 4.74
N ALA A 71 -7.29 3.03 4.50
CA ALA A 71 -6.34 3.07 3.39
C ALA A 71 -7.06 3.29 2.04
N ALA A 72 -8.17 2.57 1.81
CA ALA A 72 -8.99 2.78 0.62
C ALA A 72 -9.67 4.16 0.62
N ALA A 73 -10.24 4.60 1.75
CA ALA A 73 -10.94 5.88 1.87
C ALA A 73 -10.00 7.08 1.66
N ILE A 74 -8.76 7.01 2.16
CA ILE A 74 -7.71 8.01 1.94
C ILE A 74 -7.40 8.10 0.44
N ALA A 75 -7.18 6.97 -0.25
CA ALA A 75 -6.96 6.97 -1.69
C ALA A 75 -8.15 7.57 -2.46
N MET A 76 -9.39 7.18 -2.10
CA MET A 76 -10.62 7.72 -2.69
C MET A 76 -10.79 9.23 -2.45
N ARG A 77 -10.36 9.74 -1.29
CA ARG A 77 -10.38 11.18 -0.99
C ARG A 77 -9.46 11.94 -1.94
N GLU A 78 -8.24 11.46 -2.16
CA GLU A 78 -7.31 12.10 -3.09
C GLU A 78 -7.81 12.02 -4.54
N TRP A 79 -8.38 10.89 -4.95
CA TRP A 79 -9.01 10.77 -6.27
C TRP A 79 -10.13 11.80 -6.48
N ARG A 80 -10.97 12.04 -5.46
CA ARG A 80 -11.99 13.10 -5.50
C ARG A 80 -11.39 14.50 -5.58
N LEU A 81 -10.30 14.74 -4.88
CA LEU A 81 -9.58 16.02 -4.92
C LEU A 81 -9.07 16.34 -6.33
N PHE A 82 -8.66 15.32 -7.10
CA PHE A 82 -8.24 15.44 -8.49
C PHE A 82 -9.40 15.49 -9.50
N GLY A 83 -10.65 15.57 -9.04
CA GLY A 83 -11.83 15.66 -9.90
C GLY A 83 -12.35 14.31 -10.40
N GLN A 84 -11.97 13.20 -9.74
CA GLN A 84 -12.44 11.85 -10.01
C GLN A 84 -12.10 11.30 -11.42
N PRO A 85 -10.89 11.51 -11.96
CA PRO A 85 -10.56 11.02 -13.29
C PRO A 85 -10.52 9.48 -13.33
N VAL A 86 -10.98 8.91 -14.44
CA VAL A 86 -10.87 7.48 -14.73
C VAL A 86 -9.94 7.34 -15.94
N ASP A 87 -8.90 6.53 -15.80
CA ASP A 87 -7.94 6.22 -16.85
C ASP A 87 -7.94 4.71 -17.12
N ASP A 88 -8.70 4.34 -18.15
CA ASP A 88 -8.80 2.97 -18.65
C ASP A 88 -8.08 2.78 -20.00
N ASP A 89 -7.43 3.82 -20.51
CA ASP A 89 -6.76 3.76 -21.80
C ASP A 89 -5.46 2.94 -21.72
N ASP A 90 -4.97 2.52 -22.89
CA ASP A 90 -3.64 1.89 -22.97
C ASP A 90 -2.57 2.96 -22.67
N PRO A 91 -1.72 2.76 -21.65
CA PRO A 91 -0.70 3.75 -21.27
C PRO A 91 0.33 4.00 -22.38
N GLU A 92 0.47 3.10 -23.37
CA GLU A 92 1.38 3.29 -24.51
C GLU A 92 0.79 4.20 -25.60
N LEU A 93 -0.52 4.39 -25.61
CA LEU A 93 -1.22 5.20 -26.61
C LEU A 93 -1.46 6.65 -26.13
N ARG A 94 -0.86 7.01 -25.01
CA ARG A 94 -1.06 8.32 -24.39
C ARG A 94 -0.41 9.43 -25.21
N PRO A 95 -1.15 10.48 -25.60
CA PRO A 95 -0.55 11.63 -26.27
C PRO A 95 0.34 12.41 -25.29
N GLU A 96 1.44 12.99 -25.80
CA GLU A 96 2.25 13.92 -25.02
C GLU A 96 1.45 15.18 -24.67
N ALA A 97 1.67 15.70 -23.46
CA ALA A 97 1.00 16.92 -23.01
C ALA A 97 1.43 18.12 -23.87
N GLN A 98 0.45 18.82 -24.44
CA GLN A 98 0.70 19.96 -25.33
C GLN A 98 1.10 21.25 -24.58
N SER A 99 0.84 21.31 -23.27
CA SER A 99 1.24 22.45 -22.42
C SER A 99 1.28 22.05 -20.94
N ALA A 100 2.05 22.79 -20.14
CA ALA A 100 2.10 22.58 -18.69
C ALA A 100 0.74 22.83 -18.00
N SER A 101 -0.12 23.69 -18.56
CA SER A 101 -1.40 24.07 -17.97
C SER A 101 -2.48 22.99 -18.04
N VAL A 102 -2.31 21.97 -18.89
CA VAL A 102 -3.26 20.86 -19.00
C VAL A 102 -2.92 19.67 -18.09
N LYS A 103 -1.74 19.68 -17.45
CA LYS A 103 -1.30 18.62 -16.53
C LYS A 103 -1.89 18.85 -15.13
N PRO A 104 -2.77 17.96 -14.62
CA PRO A 104 -3.42 18.17 -13.31
C PRO A 104 -2.43 18.39 -12.17
N GLU A 105 -1.29 17.69 -12.14
CA GLU A 105 -0.24 17.84 -11.12
C GLU A 105 0.34 19.26 -11.00
N ARG A 106 0.18 20.12 -12.01
CA ARG A 106 0.74 21.49 -12.03
C ARG A 106 -0.31 22.55 -11.68
N MET A 107 -1.57 22.17 -11.55
CA MET A 107 -2.70 23.08 -11.27
C MET A 107 -2.66 23.66 -9.85
N PRO A 108 -3.21 24.88 -9.64
CA PRO A 108 -3.32 25.48 -8.31
C PRO A 108 -4.01 24.55 -7.30
N GLY A 109 -3.39 24.32 -6.15
CA GLY A 109 -3.88 23.43 -5.10
C GLY A 109 -3.39 21.98 -5.26
N LEU A 110 -3.22 21.49 -6.48
CA LEU A 110 -2.80 20.11 -6.75
C LEU A 110 -1.28 19.93 -6.68
N TRP A 111 -0.49 20.89 -7.20
CA TRP A 111 0.97 20.77 -7.13
C TRP A 111 1.48 20.84 -5.68
N GLN A 112 0.84 21.63 -4.82
CA GLN A 112 1.13 21.69 -3.40
C GLN A 112 0.76 20.38 -2.71
N ARG A 113 -0.42 19.82 -3.04
CA ARG A 113 -0.86 18.54 -2.49
C ARG A 113 0.10 17.41 -2.84
N ILE A 114 0.67 17.41 -4.04
CA ILE A 114 1.74 16.47 -4.41
C ILE A 114 3.00 16.70 -3.58
N GLY A 115 3.33 17.96 -3.27
CA GLY A 115 4.39 18.27 -2.30
C GLY A 115 4.12 17.66 -0.92
N GLU A 116 2.86 17.62 -0.47
CA GLU A 116 2.49 16.94 0.78
C GLU A 116 2.63 15.42 0.68
N TYR A 117 2.42 14.82 -0.50
CA TYR A 117 2.69 13.39 -0.71
C TYR A 117 4.18 13.07 -0.58
N TRP A 118 5.04 13.93 -1.11
CA TRP A 118 6.49 13.81 -0.93
C TRP A 118 6.90 14.03 0.52
N TRP A 119 6.44 15.11 1.14
CA TRP A 119 6.79 15.49 2.50
C TRP A 119 6.39 14.43 3.53
N ILE A 120 5.11 14.03 3.51
CA ILE A 120 4.58 13.05 4.46
C ILE A 120 4.99 11.65 4.03
N GLY A 121 4.99 11.30 2.75
CA GLY A 121 5.22 9.93 2.29
C GLY A 121 6.68 9.47 2.35
N GLN A 122 7.65 10.39 2.39
CA GLN A 122 9.08 10.06 2.38
C GLN A 122 9.75 10.32 3.72
N ASP A 123 10.85 9.60 3.96
CA ASP A 123 11.68 9.83 5.15
C ASP A 123 12.35 11.21 5.08
N PRO A 124 12.64 11.88 6.23
CA PRO A 124 13.05 13.28 6.25
C PRO A 124 14.44 13.52 5.68
N GLY A 125 15.23 12.45 5.55
CA GLY A 125 16.57 12.48 4.98
C GLY A 125 16.62 12.34 3.46
N GLU A 126 15.50 12.00 2.81
CA GLU A 126 15.44 11.87 1.34
C GLU A 126 15.35 13.25 0.69
N SER A 127 16.01 13.45 -0.46
CA SER A 127 16.02 14.75 -1.15
C SER A 127 14.66 15.12 -1.75
N GLU A 128 13.90 14.07 -2.09
CA GLU A 128 12.61 14.10 -2.74
C GLU A 128 11.53 14.74 -1.86
N VAL A 129 11.74 14.83 -0.53
CA VAL A 129 10.80 15.51 0.39
C VAL A 129 10.52 16.97 0.01
N ALA A 130 11.45 17.61 -0.69
CA ALA A 130 11.34 19.00 -1.13
C ALA A 130 10.66 19.14 -2.51
N TRP A 131 10.34 18.03 -3.19
CA TRP A 131 9.72 18.06 -4.51
C TRP A 131 8.24 18.40 -4.41
N THR A 132 7.69 18.93 -5.51
CA THR A 132 6.26 19.17 -5.65
C THR A 132 5.80 18.68 -7.02
N GLY A 133 4.52 18.82 -7.36
CA GLY A 133 4.04 18.49 -8.72
C GLY A 133 4.66 19.31 -9.86
N LYS A 134 5.55 20.27 -9.57
CA LYS A 134 6.23 21.08 -10.60
C LYS A 134 7.57 21.70 -10.21
N HIS A 135 8.08 21.45 -9.01
CA HIS A 135 9.35 22.01 -8.55
C HIS A 135 10.30 20.92 -8.03
N ASP A 136 11.60 21.13 -8.24
CA ASP A 136 12.67 20.28 -7.70
C ASP A 136 13.10 20.72 -6.28
N THR A 137 14.13 20.07 -5.74
CA THR A 137 14.67 20.34 -4.38
C THR A 137 15.18 21.77 -4.18
N THR A 138 15.46 22.51 -5.25
CA THR A 138 15.93 23.91 -5.19
C THR A 138 14.78 24.91 -5.31
N GLY A 139 13.56 24.41 -5.57
CA GLY A 139 12.40 25.22 -5.90
C GLY A 139 12.34 25.65 -7.36
N ALA A 140 13.22 25.14 -8.22
CA ALA A 140 13.18 25.43 -9.65
C ALA A 140 12.04 24.67 -10.32
N VAL A 141 11.37 25.31 -11.29
CA VAL A 141 10.28 24.69 -12.04
C VAL A 141 10.86 23.63 -13.00
N THR A 142 10.36 22.40 -12.92
CA THR A 142 10.83 21.26 -13.72
C THR A 142 10.32 21.32 -15.17
N ASP A 143 11.00 20.68 -16.12
CA ASP A 143 10.47 20.51 -17.48
C ASP A 143 9.22 19.62 -17.43
N TYR A 144 8.13 20.06 -18.06
CA TYR A 144 6.85 19.33 -18.08
C TYR A 144 6.75 18.26 -19.17
N VAL A 145 7.72 18.24 -20.08
CA VAL A 145 7.84 17.22 -21.13
C VAL A 145 8.68 16.04 -20.64
N HIS A 146 9.73 16.32 -19.86
CA HIS A 146 10.69 15.32 -19.37
C HIS A 146 10.66 15.22 -17.83
N ASP A 147 9.49 14.94 -17.27
CA ASP A 147 9.24 14.91 -15.82
C ASP A 147 9.22 13.50 -15.20
N ALA A 148 9.50 12.45 -15.98
CA ALA A 148 9.52 11.07 -15.47
C ALA A 148 10.46 10.87 -14.26
N THR A 149 11.52 11.69 -14.13
CA THR A 149 12.40 11.71 -12.95
C THR A 149 11.68 12.13 -11.67
N PHE A 150 10.65 12.97 -11.79
CA PHE A 150 9.85 13.53 -10.69
C PHE A 150 8.55 12.75 -10.48
N ALA A 151 8.46 11.52 -11.00
CA ALA A 151 7.25 10.73 -10.92
C ALA A 151 6.87 10.43 -9.46
N TRP A 152 5.70 10.87 -9.04
CA TRP A 152 5.27 10.87 -7.64
C TRP A 152 4.34 9.72 -7.25
N SER A 153 4.16 8.75 -8.15
CA SER A 153 3.30 7.57 -7.94
C SER A 153 3.65 6.75 -6.69
N ALA A 154 4.93 6.49 -6.44
CA ALA A 154 5.35 5.76 -5.24
C ALA A 154 5.25 6.60 -3.95
N ALA A 155 5.46 7.91 -4.05
CA ALA A 155 5.27 8.82 -2.94
C ALA A 155 3.81 8.92 -2.52
N PHE A 156 2.89 8.91 -3.48
CA PHE A 156 1.46 8.81 -3.20
C PHE A 156 1.09 7.53 -2.44
N ILE A 157 1.60 6.36 -2.86
CA ILE A 157 1.34 5.10 -2.12
C ILE A 157 1.91 5.17 -0.70
N SER A 158 3.13 5.67 -0.57
CA SER A 158 3.79 5.85 0.72
C SER A 158 2.98 6.80 1.62
N TYR A 159 2.50 7.92 1.08
CA TYR A 159 1.60 8.86 1.75
C TYR A 159 0.34 8.17 2.28
N VAL A 160 -0.36 7.39 1.44
CA VAL A 160 -1.60 6.70 1.86
C VAL A 160 -1.32 5.74 3.01
N MET A 161 -0.28 4.90 2.88
CA MET A 161 0.08 3.92 3.91
C MET A 161 0.51 4.60 5.21
N ARG A 162 1.19 5.74 5.13
CA ARG A 162 1.62 6.49 6.30
C ARG A 162 0.46 7.13 7.03
N VAL A 163 -0.41 7.83 6.31
CA VAL A 163 -1.60 8.47 6.87
C VAL A 163 -2.58 7.44 7.44
N ALA A 164 -2.63 6.23 6.87
CA ALA A 164 -3.43 5.13 7.40
C ALA A 164 -2.85 4.50 8.68
N GLY A 165 -1.61 4.80 9.08
CA GLY A 165 -1.01 4.26 10.30
C GLY A 165 -0.24 2.94 10.12
N ALA A 166 0.29 2.68 8.90
CA ALA A 166 1.12 1.49 8.67
C ALA A 166 2.40 1.51 9.53
N ASN A 167 2.97 2.69 9.81
CA ASN A 167 4.19 2.83 10.61
C ASN A 167 5.33 1.93 10.09
N ASP A 168 5.97 1.13 10.94
CA ASP A 168 7.10 0.26 10.59
C ASP A 168 6.73 -0.96 9.74
N ARG A 169 5.47 -1.05 9.29
CA ARG A 169 4.91 -2.17 8.52
C ARG A 169 4.89 -1.94 7.01
N PHE A 170 5.50 -0.84 6.53
CA PHE A 170 5.59 -0.54 5.10
C PHE A 170 6.97 0.01 4.73
N ALA A 171 7.50 -0.47 3.61
CA ALA A 171 8.77 -0.01 3.07
C ALA A 171 8.61 1.28 2.24
N TYR A 172 8.43 2.42 2.94
CA TYR A 172 8.27 3.74 2.32
C TYR A 172 9.44 4.09 1.39
N SER A 173 9.13 4.61 0.21
CA SER A 173 10.15 4.90 -0.79
C SER A 173 9.64 5.80 -1.92
N PRO A 174 10.54 6.58 -2.57
CA PRO A 174 10.22 7.27 -3.81
C PRO A 174 10.12 6.28 -4.99
N ASN A 175 10.42 4.99 -4.80
CA ASN A 175 10.44 3.97 -5.84
C ASN A 175 9.55 2.77 -5.50
N HIS A 176 8.64 2.41 -6.43
CA HIS A 176 7.76 1.25 -6.32
C HIS A 176 8.50 -0.07 -6.10
N SER A 177 9.65 -0.27 -6.74
CA SER A 177 10.40 -1.53 -6.64
C SER A 177 10.93 -1.81 -5.23
N THR A 178 11.08 -0.79 -4.38
CA THR A 178 11.54 -0.94 -3.00
C THR A 178 10.59 -1.82 -2.20
N TYR A 179 9.32 -1.44 -2.08
CA TYR A 179 8.36 -2.24 -1.32
C TYR A 179 7.90 -3.50 -2.05
N ILE A 180 7.97 -3.55 -3.39
CA ILE A 180 7.76 -4.81 -4.12
C ILE A 180 8.83 -5.84 -3.72
N ASN A 181 10.11 -5.45 -3.78
CA ASN A 181 11.21 -6.36 -3.46
C ASN A 181 11.25 -6.69 -1.96
N ALA A 182 10.97 -5.72 -1.10
CA ALA A 182 10.93 -5.94 0.34
C ALA A 182 9.84 -6.97 0.71
N ALA A 183 8.63 -6.83 0.16
CA ALA A 183 7.56 -7.82 0.34
C ALA A 183 7.88 -9.19 -0.27
N ALA A 184 8.46 -9.24 -1.48
CA ALA A 184 8.82 -10.49 -2.15
C ALA A 184 9.98 -11.23 -1.47
N SER A 185 10.90 -10.50 -0.85
CA SER A 185 12.00 -11.09 -0.07
C SER A 185 11.55 -11.65 1.29
N GLY A 186 10.33 -11.32 1.73
CA GLY A 186 9.79 -11.72 3.03
C GLY A 186 10.41 -10.99 4.23
N THR A 187 11.15 -9.90 4.00
CA THR A 187 11.74 -9.08 5.08
C THR A 187 10.72 -8.14 5.72
N GLU A 188 9.65 -7.79 4.99
CA GLU A 188 8.60 -6.90 5.47
C GLU A 188 7.58 -7.65 6.33
N SER A 189 7.30 -7.10 7.51
CA SER A 189 6.36 -7.70 8.46
C SER A 189 4.90 -7.40 8.14
N GLY A 190 4.64 -6.29 7.42
CA GLY A 190 3.30 -5.78 7.15
C GLY A 190 2.77 -6.00 5.74
N VAL A 191 3.59 -6.51 4.83
CA VAL A 191 3.21 -6.68 3.43
C VAL A 191 3.70 -8.02 2.92
N ARG A 192 2.83 -8.77 2.24
CA ARG A 192 3.15 -10.05 1.60
C ARG A 192 2.96 -9.96 0.10
N ALA A 193 3.94 -10.43 -0.64
CA ALA A 193 3.85 -10.57 -2.08
C ALA A 193 3.13 -11.88 -2.45
N HIS A 194 2.14 -11.80 -3.35
CA HIS A 194 1.40 -12.94 -3.87
C HIS A 194 1.42 -12.97 -5.40
N ASP A 195 1.41 -14.19 -5.93
CA ASP A 195 1.30 -14.43 -7.37
C ASP A 195 -0.10 -14.01 -7.87
N PRO A 196 -0.19 -13.10 -8.86
CA PRO A 196 -1.45 -12.67 -9.49
C PRO A 196 -2.32 -13.81 -10.05
N ALA A 197 -1.74 -14.98 -10.34
CA ALA A 197 -2.45 -16.17 -10.82
C ALA A 197 -3.07 -17.03 -9.69
N THR A 198 -2.68 -16.78 -8.43
CA THR A 198 -3.10 -17.62 -7.29
C THR A 198 -3.86 -16.86 -6.20
N TYR A 199 -3.74 -15.54 -6.16
CA TYR A 199 -4.36 -14.67 -5.16
C TYR A 199 -5.26 -13.63 -5.82
N ALA A 200 -6.51 -13.52 -5.33
CA ALA A 200 -7.44 -12.48 -5.76
C ALA A 200 -7.25 -11.23 -4.87
N PRO A 201 -6.94 -10.05 -5.43
CA PRO A 201 -6.75 -8.83 -4.65
C PRO A 201 -7.98 -8.47 -3.80
N ALA A 202 -7.74 -8.09 -2.55
CA ALA A 202 -8.76 -7.55 -1.66
C ALA A 202 -8.70 -6.00 -1.63
N LEU A 203 -9.76 -5.36 -1.12
CA LEU A 203 -9.77 -3.92 -0.86
C LEU A 203 -8.51 -3.50 -0.08
N GLY A 204 -7.84 -2.40 -0.40
CA GLY A 204 -6.64 -1.94 0.29
C GLY A 204 -5.36 -2.71 -0.03
N ASP A 205 -5.40 -3.81 -0.79
CA ASP A 205 -4.17 -4.42 -1.33
C ASP A 205 -3.60 -3.53 -2.44
N LEU A 206 -2.30 -3.68 -2.73
CA LEU A 206 -1.68 -3.05 -3.91
C LEU A 206 -1.58 -4.07 -5.03
N ILE A 207 -1.82 -3.64 -6.27
CA ILE A 207 -1.42 -4.42 -7.45
C ILE A 207 -0.34 -3.65 -8.19
N CYS A 208 0.69 -4.35 -8.66
CA CYS A 208 1.87 -3.73 -9.22
C CYS A 208 2.26 -4.32 -10.57
N VAL A 209 2.82 -3.48 -11.43
CA VAL A 209 3.27 -3.82 -12.78
C VAL A 209 4.63 -3.18 -13.08
N GLY A 210 5.51 -3.90 -13.77
CA GLY A 210 6.74 -3.33 -14.29
C GLY A 210 6.45 -2.38 -15.47
N ARG A 211 7.17 -1.25 -15.55
CA ARG A 211 7.01 -0.24 -16.60
C ARG A 211 8.26 -0.10 -17.46
N ALA A 212 8.11 0.56 -18.62
CA ALA A 212 9.19 0.78 -19.58
C ALA A 212 9.98 -0.52 -19.88
N ALA A 213 11.29 -0.54 -19.64
CA ALA A 213 12.15 -1.69 -19.87
C ALA A 213 11.84 -2.91 -18.97
N SER A 214 10.99 -2.76 -17.95
CA SER A 214 10.65 -3.79 -16.96
C SER A 214 9.26 -4.39 -17.15
N LYS A 215 8.57 -4.14 -18.27
CA LYS A 215 7.26 -4.74 -18.60
C LYS A 215 7.25 -6.27 -18.62
N SER A 216 8.41 -6.89 -18.76
CA SER A 216 8.57 -8.35 -18.73
C SER A 216 8.73 -8.94 -17.33
N VAL A 217 8.89 -8.13 -16.28
CA VAL A 217 9.00 -8.63 -14.90
C VAL A 217 7.72 -9.36 -14.51
N ARG A 218 7.86 -10.56 -13.95
CA ARG A 218 6.77 -11.40 -13.43
C ARG A 218 7.05 -11.75 -11.97
N PHE A 219 6.05 -12.34 -11.30
CA PHE A 219 6.17 -12.74 -9.90
C PHE A 219 7.40 -13.61 -9.62
N ALA A 220 7.70 -14.55 -10.52
CA ALA A 220 8.84 -15.46 -10.40
C ALA A 220 10.22 -14.78 -10.47
N ASP A 221 10.29 -13.53 -10.97
CA ASP A 221 11.52 -12.75 -11.03
C ASP A 221 11.78 -11.98 -9.72
N LEU A 222 10.82 -11.97 -8.79
CA LEU A 222 10.88 -11.20 -7.55
C LEU A 222 11.46 -12.02 -6.38
N PRO A 223 12.22 -11.40 -5.46
CA PRO A 223 12.71 -10.03 -5.54
C PRO A 223 13.82 -9.88 -6.61
N THR A 224 13.87 -8.73 -7.28
CA THR A 224 14.95 -8.43 -8.22
C THR A 224 16.23 -7.99 -7.49
N ARG A 225 17.39 -8.18 -8.12
CA ARG A 225 18.68 -7.75 -7.57
C ARG A 225 18.84 -6.22 -7.48
N TYR A 226 18.21 -5.49 -8.40
CA TYR A 226 18.26 -4.04 -8.49
C TYR A 226 16.85 -3.48 -8.58
N GLY A 227 16.68 -2.20 -8.23
CA GLY A 227 15.42 -1.49 -8.46
C GLY A 227 15.02 -1.48 -9.93
N PHE A 228 13.72 -1.39 -10.19
CA PHE A 228 13.15 -1.40 -11.53
C PHE A 228 11.98 -0.43 -11.66
N PRO A 229 11.76 0.18 -12.84
CA PRO A 229 10.58 1.02 -13.07
C PRO A 229 9.30 0.20 -12.90
N ALA A 230 8.38 0.71 -12.09
CA ALA A 230 7.11 0.04 -11.84
C ALA A 230 5.97 1.06 -11.61
N HIS A 231 4.76 0.54 -11.51
CA HIS A 231 3.60 1.24 -10.95
C HIS A 231 2.92 0.34 -9.94
N CYS A 232 2.24 0.95 -8.98
CA CYS A 232 1.24 0.27 -8.18
C CYS A 232 0.03 1.17 -7.98
N GLY A 233 -1.14 0.56 -7.82
CA GLY A 233 -2.36 1.21 -7.35
C GLY A 233 -3.00 0.45 -6.20
N ILE A 234 -3.77 1.16 -5.37
CA ILE A 234 -4.50 0.61 -4.22
C ILE A 234 -5.87 0.14 -4.69
N VAL A 235 -6.24 -1.11 -4.39
CA VAL A 235 -7.58 -1.62 -4.68
C VAL A 235 -8.61 -0.88 -3.82
N VAL A 236 -9.60 -0.25 -4.45
CA VAL A 236 -10.66 0.54 -3.77
C VAL A 236 -12.06 -0.01 -3.99
N ALA A 237 -12.23 -0.95 -4.91
CA ALA A 237 -13.46 -1.72 -5.08
C ALA A 237 -13.15 -3.09 -5.66
N THR A 238 -13.93 -4.10 -5.25
CA THR A 238 -13.83 -5.49 -5.74
C THR A 238 -15.20 -6.01 -6.14
N GLY A 239 -15.23 -7.14 -6.85
CA GLY A 239 -16.49 -7.83 -7.19
C GLY A 239 -17.40 -7.05 -8.14
N GLN A 240 -16.86 -6.07 -8.89
CA GLN A 240 -17.64 -5.28 -9.84
C GLN A 240 -17.92 -6.11 -11.10
N ASN A 241 -19.12 -5.95 -11.65
CA ASN A 241 -19.51 -6.51 -12.93
C ASN A 241 -20.22 -5.44 -13.77
N GLY A 242 -19.52 -4.86 -14.74
CA GLY A 242 -20.03 -3.75 -15.52
C GLY A 242 -19.04 -3.27 -16.58
N GLN A 243 -19.34 -2.17 -17.24
CA GLN A 243 -18.39 -1.56 -18.17
C GLN A 243 -17.14 -1.03 -17.42
N PRO A 244 -15.97 -0.98 -18.09
CA PRO A 244 -15.74 -1.38 -19.47
C PRO A 244 -15.40 -2.86 -19.67
N PHE A 245 -15.08 -3.64 -18.63
CA PHE A 245 -14.47 -4.96 -18.79
C PHE A 245 -15.30 -6.16 -18.30
N GLY A 246 -16.52 -5.92 -17.84
CA GLY A 246 -17.33 -6.94 -17.16
C GLY A 246 -16.82 -7.14 -15.74
N ARG A 247 -16.25 -8.31 -15.45
CA ARG A 247 -15.65 -8.59 -14.14
C ARG A 247 -14.38 -7.78 -13.97
N GLN A 248 -14.39 -6.90 -12.98
CA GLN A 248 -13.27 -5.99 -12.73
C GLN A 248 -13.16 -5.64 -11.25
N ILE A 249 -12.01 -5.06 -10.91
CA ILE A 249 -11.78 -4.31 -9.68
C ILE A 249 -11.46 -2.86 -10.06
N SER A 250 -11.54 -1.94 -9.10
CA SER A 250 -11.07 -0.56 -9.27
C SER A 250 -9.84 -0.35 -8.40
N ILE A 251 -8.81 0.26 -8.98
CA ILE A 251 -7.62 0.71 -8.25
C ILE A 251 -7.49 2.22 -8.34
N ILE A 252 -6.87 2.84 -7.33
CA ILE A 252 -6.44 4.24 -7.39
C ILE A 252 -4.92 4.32 -7.31
N GLY A 253 -4.31 5.02 -8.26
CA GLY A 253 -2.88 5.28 -8.35
C GLY A 253 -2.60 6.78 -8.43
N GLY A 254 -1.43 7.19 -7.93
CA GLY A 254 -0.90 8.54 -8.12
C GLY A 254 -0.10 8.63 -9.41
N ASN A 255 0.02 9.83 -9.97
CA ASN A 255 0.71 10.13 -11.22
C ASN A 255 0.22 9.29 -12.41
N VAL A 256 -1.05 8.90 -12.40
CA VAL A 256 -1.74 8.33 -13.56
C VAL A 256 -2.36 9.50 -14.31
N ASP A 257 -1.92 9.74 -15.53
CA ASP A 257 -2.23 10.98 -16.27
C ASP A 257 -1.88 12.28 -15.53
N ASP A 258 -0.74 12.29 -14.83
CA ASP A 258 -0.36 13.42 -13.99
C ASP A 258 -1.42 13.75 -12.91
N ALA A 259 -2.23 12.76 -12.52
CA ALA A 259 -3.31 12.88 -11.55
C ALA A 259 -3.35 11.72 -10.55
N VAL A 260 -4.19 11.85 -9.51
CA VAL A 260 -4.67 10.69 -8.76
C VAL A 260 -5.90 10.17 -9.49
N ALA A 261 -5.76 9.04 -10.18
CA ALA A 261 -6.80 8.49 -11.05
C ALA A 261 -7.23 7.08 -10.65
N LEU A 262 -8.47 6.75 -11.02
CA LEU A 262 -9.01 5.41 -10.92
C LEU A 262 -8.72 4.65 -12.22
N THR A 263 -8.32 3.40 -12.12
CA THR A 263 -8.22 2.48 -13.25
C THR A 263 -9.08 1.25 -12.95
N HIS A 264 -9.94 0.86 -13.88
CA HIS A 264 -10.62 -0.43 -13.83
C HIS A 264 -9.68 -1.52 -14.32
N VAL A 265 -9.62 -2.63 -13.63
CA VAL A 265 -8.72 -3.74 -13.93
C VAL A 265 -9.56 -5.00 -14.14
N PRO A 266 -9.59 -5.58 -15.35
CA PRO A 266 -10.30 -6.83 -15.60
C PRO A 266 -9.74 -7.97 -14.76
N VAL A 267 -10.63 -8.84 -14.29
CA VAL A 267 -10.27 -10.02 -13.49
C VAL A 267 -10.98 -11.27 -13.96
N GLY A 268 -10.39 -12.43 -13.64
CA GLY A 268 -10.98 -13.74 -13.88
C GLY A 268 -12.27 -13.98 -13.08
N PRO A 269 -12.97 -15.11 -13.33
CA PRO A 269 -14.17 -15.48 -12.59
C PRO A 269 -13.97 -15.64 -11.07
N ASP A 270 -12.73 -15.89 -10.64
CA ASP A 270 -12.30 -16.03 -9.24
C ASP A 270 -11.70 -14.75 -8.65
N GLY A 271 -11.76 -13.63 -9.38
CA GLY A 271 -11.24 -12.32 -8.95
C GLY A 271 -9.73 -12.15 -9.10
N ARG A 272 -9.03 -13.12 -9.70
CA ARG A 272 -7.58 -13.06 -9.92
C ARG A 272 -7.22 -12.21 -11.12
N LEU A 273 -6.01 -11.66 -11.11
CA LEU A 273 -5.51 -10.79 -12.18
C LEU A 273 -4.94 -11.58 -13.36
N ALA A 274 -4.55 -12.84 -13.15
CA ALA A 274 -4.00 -13.70 -14.19
C ALA A 274 -4.61 -15.11 -14.17
N ASP A 275 -4.56 -15.78 -15.33
CA ASP A 275 -4.92 -17.19 -15.44
C ASP A 275 -3.86 -18.11 -14.80
N ALA A 276 -4.16 -19.41 -14.72
CA ALA A 276 -3.24 -20.39 -14.13
C ALA A 276 -1.91 -20.56 -14.89
N ALA A 277 -1.80 -20.05 -16.12
CA ALA A 277 -0.56 -20.02 -16.90
C ALA A 277 0.20 -18.69 -16.73
N GLY A 278 -0.31 -17.76 -15.92
CA GLY A 278 0.30 -16.46 -15.65
C GLY A 278 -0.03 -15.38 -16.68
N HIS A 279 -1.00 -15.60 -17.58
CA HIS A 279 -1.45 -14.56 -18.51
C HIS A 279 -2.40 -13.59 -17.80
N SER A 280 -2.06 -12.31 -17.81
CA SER A 280 -2.94 -11.26 -17.28
C SER A 280 -4.27 -11.21 -18.03
N TYR A 281 -5.37 -11.05 -17.28
CA TYR A 281 -6.67 -10.73 -17.86
C TYR A 281 -6.73 -9.28 -18.36
N ASP A 282 -5.81 -8.43 -17.92
CA ASP A 282 -5.65 -7.06 -18.39
C ASP A 282 -4.65 -7.01 -19.55
N PRO A 283 -5.12 -6.78 -20.79
CA PRO A 283 -4.23 -6.75 -21.95
C PRO A 283 -3.27 -5.56 -21.93
N ARG A 284 -3.59 -4.51 -21.16
CA ARG A 284 -2.76 -3.30 -21.04
C ARG A 284 -1.59 -3.51 -20.07
N TYR A 285 -1.80 -4.36 -19.06
CA TYR A 285 -0.89 -4.49 -17.93
C TYR A 285 -0.60 -5.95 -17.58
N PRO A 286 0.65 -6.41 -17.76
CA PRO A 286 1.08 -7.70 -17.24
C PRO A 286 1.40 -7.57 -15.74
N TRP A 287 0.36 -7.47 -14.90
CA TRP A 287 0.49 -7.36 -13.45
C TRP A 287 1.46 -8.41 -12.91
N CYS A 288 2.51 -7.97 -12.21
CA CYS A 288 3.61 -8.85 -11.80
C CYS A 288 3.45 -9.34 -10.36
N VAL A 289 2.72 -8.64 -9.50
CA VAL A 289 2.53 -9.01 -8.10
C VAL A 289 1.30 -8.35 -7.49
N VAL A 290 0.66 -9.05 -6.55
CA VAL A 290 -0.30 -8.47 -5.60
C VAL A 290 0.39 -8.34 -4.25
N LEU A 291 0.45 -7.13 -3.69
CA LEU A 291 0.97 -6.89 -2.35
C LEU A 291 -0.20 -6.84 -1.37
N GLN A 292 -0.38 -7.93 -0.62
CA GLN A 292 -1.35 -8.00 0.46
C GLN A 292 -0.83 -7.21 1.65
N VAL A 293 -1.57 -6.18 2.05
CA VAL A 293 -1.27 -5.39 3.24
C VAL A 293 -1.92 -6.04 4.46
N LEU A 294 -1.15 -6.21 5.52
CA LEU A 294 -1.59 -6.84 6.76
C LEU A 294 -2.08 -5.76 7.74
N TYR A 295 -3.38 -5.50 7.67
CA TYR A 295 -4.08 -4.55 8.54
C TYR A 295 -4.38 -5.13 9.93
N ASP A 296 -4.57 -4.24 10.91
CA ASP A 296 -5.03 -4.59 12.26
C ASP A 296 -6.54 -4.90 12.30
N ALA A 297 -7.30 -4.31 11.37
CA ALA A 297 -8.74 -4.49 11.22
C ALA A 297 -9.19 -4.25 9.76
N ASP A 298 -10.39 -4.71 9.41
CA ASP A 298 -10.95 -4.45 8.08
C ASP A 298 -11.72 -3.11 8.00
N ALA A 299 -12.17 -2.56 9.12
CA ALA A 299 -13.00 -1.36 9.19
C ALA A 299 -12.79 -0.60 10.50
N GLU A 300 -13.29 0.64 10.55
CA GLU A 300 -13.33 1.49 11.74
C GLU A 300 -14.05 0.81 12.93
N PRO A 301 -13.63 1.06 14.18
CA PRO A 301 -14.31 0.52 15.36
C PRO A 301 -15.78 0.94 15.41
N ALA A 302 -16.66 -0.01 15.72
CA ALA A 302 -18.11 0.21 15.77
C ALA A 302 -18.56 1.17 16.90
N THR A 303 -17.66 1.60 17.80
CA THR A 303 -17.98 2.53 18.90
C THR A 303 -18.26 3.95 18.43
N ASP A 304 -17.96 4.24 17.15
CA ASP A 304 -18.11 5.57 16.54
C ASP A 304 -19.31 5.66 15.57
N GLN A 305 -20.14 4.62 15.48
CA GLN A 305 -21.38 4.59 14.69
C GLN A 305 -22.64 4.84 15.53
#